data_AF-A0AAW1NWS3-F1
#
_entry.id   AF-A0AAW1NWS3-F1
#
_cell.length_a   1.000
_cell.length_b   1.000
_cell.length_c   1.000
_cell.angle_alpha   90.00
_cell.angle_beta   90.00
_cell.angle_gamma   90.00
#
_symmetry.space_group_name_H-M   'P 1'
#
loop_
_entity.id
_entity.type
_entity.pdbx_description
1 polymer ?
#
loop_
_entity_poly.entity_id
_entity_poly.type
_entity_poly.pdbx_seq_one_letter_code
_entity_poly.pdbx_strand_id
1 'polypeptide(L)'
;MTLEQDKQTSGSESPEALFRKELERRGLSGSSRDRDEDRPSSSAPPRQKDQGLASPKMSADQLEKPRALNSEGIEGLIPRLTELAKLGLTFFLAFGPLILVTLTLFGGLYSLFGDDFIHGGRTSRSIPYVDPQELLNEPTIDPTIPFR
;
A
#
# COMPACT_ATOMS: atom_id res chain seq x y z
N MET A 1 10.41 -40.08 -45.20
CA MET A 1 10.67 -38.63 -45.14
C MET A 1 10.79 -38.24 -43.68
N THR A 2 11.99 -37.81 -43.30
CA THR A 2 12.38 -37.30 -41.98
C THR A 2 11.62 -36.02 -41.66
N LEU A 3 11.12 -35.89 -40.44
CA LEU A 3 10.72 -34.60 -39.87
C LEU A 3 11.54 -34.39 -38.59
N GLU A 4 12.51 -33.50 -38.71
CA GLU A 4 13.10 -32.73 -37.62
C GLU A 4 12.03 -31.87 -36.95
N GLN A 5 11.98 -31.88 -35.62
CA GLN A 5 11.40 -30.78 -34.87
C GLN A 5 12.02 -30.71 -33.47
N ASP A 6 13.21 -30.12 -33.39
CA ASP A 6 13.75 -29.63 -32.12
C ASP A 6 13.09 -28.28 -31.80
N LYS A 7 12.08 -28.31 -30.93
CA LYS A 7 11.38 -27.11 -30.44
C LYS A 7 11.91 -26.80 -29.05
N GLN A 8 12.98 -26.01 -28.99
CA GLN A 8 13.48 -25.39 -27.77
C GLN A 8 12.40 -24.48 -27.18
N THR A 9 11.75 -24.94 -26.11
CA THR A 9 10.95 -24.08 -25.23
C THR A 9 11.86 -23.56 -24.12
N SER A 10 12.37 -22.35 -24.29
CA SER A 10 13.01 -21.59 -23.23
C SER A 10 11.97 -21.23 -22.16
N GLY A 11 11.71 -22.16 -21.24
CA GLY A 11 10.97 -21.89 -20.02
C GLY A 11 11.80 -20.96 -19.15
N SER A 12 11.28 -19.78 -18.85
CA SER A 12 11.80 -18.89 -17.82
C SER A 12 11.96 -19.68 -16.52
N GLU A 13 13.20 -19.99 -16.13
CA GLU A 13 13.49 -20.62 -14.85
C GLU A 13 12.79 -19.79 -13.74
N SER A 14 12.02 -20.44 -12.87
CA SER A 14 11.37 -19.75 -11.76
C SER A 14 12.43 -19.09 -10.86
N PRO A 15 12.14 -17.96 -10.20
CA PRO A 15 13.11 -17.31 -9.31
C PRO A 15 13.64 -18.26 -8.22
N GLU A 16 12.83 -19.24 -7.82
CA GLU A 16 13.21 -20.31 -6.91
C GLU A 16 14.28 -21.26 -7.51
N ALA A 17 14.18 -21.61 -8.79
CA ALA A 17 15.15 -22.46 -9.47
C ALA A 17 16.52 -21.76 -9.59
N LEU A 18 16.54 -20.46 -9.89
CA LEU A 18 17.75 -19.65 -9.88
C LEU A 18 18.37 -19.55 -8.47
N PHE A 19 17.51 -19.41 -7.45
CA PHE A 19 17.96 -19.37 -6.06
C PHE A 19 18.58 -20.72 -5.63
N ARG A 20 17.95 -21.84 -5.97
CA ARG A 20 18.49 -23.19 -5.72
C ARG A 20 19.80 -23.43 -6.46
N LYS A 21 19.88 -23.03 -7.72
CA LYS A 21 21.09 -23.12 -8.54
C LYS A 21 22.24 -22.31 -7.94
N GLU A 22 21.95 -21.13 -7.39
CA GLU A 22 22.95 -20.32 -6.69
C GLU A 22 23.36 -20.90 -5.33
N LEU A 23 22.43 -21.49 -4.58
CA LEU A 23 22.74 -22.21 -3.33
C LEU A 23 23.63 -23.43 -3.60
N GLU A 24 23.33 -24.20 -4.65
CA GLU A 24 24.14 -25.34 -5.08
C GLU A 24 25.51 -24.87 -5.59
N ARG A 25 25.58 -23.81 -6.39
CA ARG A 25 26.84 -23.19 -6.84
C ARG A 25 27.73 -22.75 -5.66
N ARG A 26 27.12 -22.29 -4.57
CA ARG A 26 27.83 -21.88 -3.35
C ARG A 26 28.08 -23.02 -2.36
N GLY A 27 27.66 -24.25 -2.67
CA GLY A 27 27.81 -25.40 -1.78
C GLY A 27 26.95 -25.33 -0.51
N LEU A 28 25.92 -24.48 -0.48
CA LEU A 28 25.03 -24.25 0.67
C LEU A 28 23.78 -25.14 0.65
N SER A 29 23.55 -25.89 -0.42
CA SER A 29 22.40 -26.80 -0.60
C SER A 29 22.44 -28.03 0.33
N GLY A 30 23.58 -28.28 1.00
CA GLY A 30 23.82 -29.48 1.80
C GLY A 30 23.76 -29.32 3.32
N SER A 31 23.44 -28.15 3.88
CA SER A 31 23.32 -28.00 5.36
C SER A 31 21.96 -28.48 5.89
N SER A 32 21.40 -29.52 5.29
CA SER A 32 20.37 -30.34 5.92
C SER A 32 20.97 -30.94 7.18
N ARG A 33 20.26 -30.76 8.28
CA ARG A 33 20.63 -31.19 9.62
C ARG A 33 20.72 -32.72 9.70
N ASP A 34 21.88 -33.29 9.41
CA ASP A 34 22.22 -34.65 9.85
C ASP A 34 23.26 -34.55 10.96
N ARG A 35 22.73 -34.60 12.19
CA ARG A 35 23.48 -35.10 13.34
C ARG A 35 23.65 -36.59 13.07
N ASP A 36 24.87 -37.05 12.85
CA ASP A 36 25.18 -38.47 12.97
C ASP A 36 26.31 -38.70 13.97
N GLU A 37 25.97 -39.57 14.91
CA GLU A 37 26.80 -40.15 15.96
C GLU A 37 27.87 -41.07 15.37
N ASP A 38 29.04 -41.07 16.02
CA ASP A 38 29.97 -42.18 16.23
C ASP A 38 30.37 -43.15 15.07
N ARG A 39 31.59 -42.88 14.55
CA ARG A 39 32.77 -43.81 14.48
C ARG A 39 32.88 -44.82 13.28
N PRO A 40 34.01 -45.55 13.06
CA PRO A 40 35.24 -45.14 12.32
C PRO A 40 35.71 -46.09 11.16
N SER A 41 36.76 -45.65 10.42
CA SER A 41 37.93 -46.41 9.91
C SER A 41 38.29 -46.37 8.39
N SER A 42 39.54 -45.94 8.17
CA SER A 42 40.53 -46.21 7.08
C SER A 42 40.14 -46.35 5.60
N SER A 43 40.66 -45.44 4.74
CA SER A 43 41.77 -45.70 3.77
C SER A 43 42.01 -44.48 2.83
N ALA A 44 43.28 -44.26 2.47
CA ALA A 44 43.97 -43.10 1.84
C ALA A 44 43.45 -42.63 0.43
N PRO A 45 43.88 -41.48 -0.19
CA PRO A 45 45.19 -40.78 -0.16
C PRO A 45 45.15 -39.23 -0.01
N PRO A 46 46.29 -38.52 0.11
CA PRO A 46 46.34 -37.16 0.63
C PRO A 46 46.06 -36.12 -0.47
N ARG A 47 45.02 -35.30 -0.29
CA ARG A 47 44.82 -34.10 -1.10
C ARG A 47 45.27 -32.87 -0.31
N GLN A 48 46.49 -32.47 -0.63
CA GLN A 48 46.98 -31.11 -0.79
C GLN A 48 46.21 -30.02 -0.02
N LYS A 49 46.90 -29.47 0.99
CA LYS A 49 46.59 -28.18 1.60
C LYS A 49 46.45 -27.12 0.51
N ASP A 50 45.23 -26.71 0.23
CA ASP A 50 44.96 -25.39 -0.33
C ASP A 50 43.81 -24.73 0.44
N GLN A 51 44.25 -23.85 1.34
CA GLN A 51 43.65 -22.54 1.57
C GLN A 51 42.16 -22.50 1.90
N GLY A 52 41.90 -22.55 3.21
CA GLY A 52 41.07 -21.56 3.87
C GLY A 52 39.66 -21.35 3.30
N LEU A 53 38.81 -22.37 3.40
CA LEU A 53 37.36 -22.13 3.39
C LEU A 53 36.85 -22.37 4.80
N ALA A 54 37.09 -21.37 5.66
CA ALA A 54 36.21 -21.17 6.79
C ALA A 54 34.80 -21.17 6.20
N SER A 55 33.95 -22.11 6.61
CA SER A 55 32.51 -21.91 6.51
C SER A 55 32.27 -20.45 6.87
N PRO A 56 31.57 -19.65 6.05
CA PRO A 56 31.23 -18.30 6.47
C PRO A 56 30.32 -18.51 7.67
N LYS A 57 30.92 -18.51 8.87
CA LYS A 57 30.25 -18.21 10.10
C LYS A 57 29.72 -16.83 9.80
N MET A 58 28.48 -16.74 9.34
CA MET A 58 27.70 -15.52 9.49
C MET A 58 27.89 -15.20 10.96
N SER A 59 28.79 -14.24 11.23
CA SER A 59 29.09 -13.85 12.59
C SER A 59 27.75 -13.46 13.20
N ALA A 60 27.51 -13.84 14.45
CA ALA A 60 26.25 -13.51 15.12
C ALA A 60 25.90 -12.02 14.92
N ASP A 61 26.93 -11.15 14.90
CA ASP A 61 26.90 -9.75 14.48
C ASP A 61 26.13 -9.42 13.18
N GLN A 62 26.21 -10.25 12.14
CA GLN A 62 25.52 -10.00 10.86
C GLN A 62 24.03 -10.31 10.92
N LEU A 63 23.58 -11.16 11.85
CA LEU A 63 22.17 -11.50 12.06
C LEU A 63 21.53 -10.64 13.17
N GLU A 64 22.32 -10.27 14.17
CA GLU A 64 21.88 -9.41 15.27
C GLU A 64 21.58 -7.99 14.78
N LYS A 65 22.41 -7.45 13.88
CA LYS A 65 22.21 -6.11 13.32
C LYS A 65 20.89 -5.92 12.56
N PRO A 66 20.48 -6.78 11.60
CA PRO A 66 19.18 -6.67 10.94
C PRO A 66 18.01 -7.05 11.86
N ARG A 67 18.22 -7.95 12.83
CA ARG A 67 17.19 -8.28 13.82
C ARG A 67 16.90 -7.08 14.72
N ALA A 68 17.94 -6.41 15.23
CA ALA A 68 17.80 -5.19 16.03
C ALA A 68 17.08 -4.07 15.26
N LEU A 69 17.48 -3.81 14.01
CA LEU A 69 16.83 -2.80 13.15
C LEU A 69 15.34 -3.10 12.87
N ASN A 70 14.95 -4.38 12.83
CA ASN A 70 13.55 -4.77 12.65
C ASN A 70 12.76 -4.71 13.98
N SER A 71 13.43 -4.91 15.11
CA SER A 71 12.82 -4.83 16.45
C SER A 71 12.55 -3.39 16.92
N GLU A 72 13.33 -2.41 16.45
CA GLU A 72 13.16 -0.98 16.80
C GLU A 72 11.76 -0.42 16.50
N GLY A 73 11.08 -0.96 15.48
CA GLY A 73 9.73 -0.52 15.12
C GLY A 73 8.66 -0.85 16.16
N ILE A 74 8.82 -1.93 16.92
CA ILE A 74 7.84 -2.37 17.93
C ILE A 74 8.09 -1.69 19.28
N GLU A 75 9.34 -1.52 19.67
CA GLU A 75 9.70 -0.87 20.95
C GLU A 75 9.30 0.61 20.99
N GLY A 76 9.31 1.29 19.83
CA GLY A 76 8.86 2.68 19.69
C GLY A 76 7.35 2.86 19.51
N LEU A 77 6.56 1.79 19.39
CA LEU A 77 5.15 1.90 19.00
C LEU A 77 4.29 2.52 20.10
N ILE A 78 4.38 1.99 21.33
CA ILE A 78 3.62 2.49 22.48
C ILE A 78 3.92 3.98 22.76
N PRO A 79 5.17 4.44 22.88
CA PRO A 79 5.43 5.86 23.13
C PRO A 79 4.89 6.75 22.00
N ARG A 80 5.05 6.36 20.73
CA ARG A 80 4.50 7.11 19.59
C ARG A 80 2.97 7.16 19.58
N LEU A 81 2.31 6.06 19.95
CA LEU A 81 0.85 6.05 20.12
C LEU A 81 0.40 7.00 21.23
N THR A 82 1.14 7.09 22.33
CA THR A 82 0.80 8.05 23.38
C THR A 82 0.98 9.49 22.94
N GLU A 83 2.01 9.79 22.15
CA GLU A 83 2.20 11.11 21.55
C GLU A 83 1.08 11.44 20.56
N LEU A 84 0.73 10.49 19.69
CA LEU A 84 -0.37 10.63 18.75
C LEU A 84 -1.70 10.81 19.47
N ALA A 85 -1.95 10.08 20.55
CA ALA A 85 -3.15 10.21 21.36
C ALA A 85 -3.22 11.58 22.06
N LYS A 86 -2.10 12.07 22.60
CA LYS A 86 -2.02 13.42 23.20
C LYS A 86 -2.28 14.50 22.15
N LEU A 87 -1.67 14.40 20.97
CA LEU A 87 -1.85 15.37 19.90
C LEU A 87 -3.29 15.34 19.36
N GLY A 88 -3.84 14.15 19.14
CA GLY A 88 -5.23 13.98 18.72
C GLY A 88 -6.22 14.51 19.76
N LEU A 89 -6.00 14.23 21.04
CA LEU A 89 -6.86 14.70 22.13
C LEU A 89 -6.80 16.22 22.30
N THR A 90 -5.62 16.83 22.23
CA THR A 90 -5.47 18.29 22.34
C THR A 90 -6.09 19.00 21.15
N PHE A 91 -5.92 18.49 19.93
CA PHE A 91 -6.62 18.97 18.75
C PHE A 91 -8.15 18.85 18.91
N PHE A 92 -8.62 17.68 19.37
CA PHE A 92 -10.05 17.47 19.61
C PHE A 92 -10.62 18.38 20.69
N LEU A 93 -9.90 18.68 21.78
CA LEU A 93 -10.37 19.62 22.80
C LEU A 93 -10.33 21.08 22.32
N ALA A 94 -9.34 21.46 21.52
CA ALA A 94 -9.21 22.80 20.97
C ALA A 94 -10.34 23.13 19.99
N PHE A 95 -10.69 22.18 19.11
CA PHE A 95 -11.71 22.38 18.07
C PHE A 95 -13.07 21.75 18.42
N GLY A 96 -13.14 20.89 19.44
CA GLY A 96 -14.34 20.17 19.85
C GLY A 96 -15.51 21.07 20.20
N PRO A 97 -15.34 22.15 21.00
CA PRO A 97 -16.42 23.09 21.27
C PRO A 97 -16.97 23.75 19.99
N LEU A 98 -16.09 24.11 19.05
CA LEU A 98 -16.50 24.69 17.76
C LEU A 98 -17.29 23.67 16.93
N ILE A 99 -16.80 22.43 16.85
CA ILE A 99 -17.49 21.32 16.18
C ILE A 99 -18.86 21.07 16.83
N LEU A 100 -18.96 21.10 18.15
CA LEU A 100 -20.22 20.88 18.86
C LEU A 100 -21.22 22.00 18.58
N VAL A 101 -20.76 23.26 18.58
CA VAL A 101 -21.62 24.40 18.22
C VAL A 101 -22.12 24.29 16.78
N THR A 102 -21.26 23.95 15.82
CA THR A 102 -21.67 23.81 14.42
C THR A 102 -22.64 22.64 14.25
N LEU A 103 -22.37 21.47 14.82
CA LEU A 103 -23.29 20.33 14.77
C LEU A 103 -24.64 20.65 15.42
N THR A 104 -24.64 21.34 16.55
CA THR A 104 -25.87 21.72 17.26
C THR A 104 -26.66 22.77 16.47
N LEU A 105 -25.98 23.75 15.88
CA LEU A 105 -26.61 24.77 15.04
C LEU A 105 -27.24 24.14 13.81
N PHE A 106 -26.47 23.38 13.02
CA PHE A 106 -26.97 22.74 11.81
C PHE A 106 -28.05 21.69 12.12
N GLY A 107 -27.88 20.90 13.19
CA GLY A 107 -28.89 19.94 13.65
C GLY A 107 -30.17 20.63 14.15
N GLY A 108 -30.04 21.77 14.82
CA GLY A 108 -31.16 22.60 15.25
C GLY A 108 -31.91 23.22 14.07
N LEU A 109 -31.18 23.78 13.09
CA LEU A 109 -31.78 24.28 11.85
C LEU A 109 -32.49 23.15 11.10
N TYR A 110 -31.87 21.99 10.97
CA TYR A 110 -32.52 20.82 10.38
C TYR A 110 -33.77 20.37 11.16
N SER A 111 -33.76 20.44 12.50
CA SER A 111 -34.94 20.09 13.30
C SER A 111 -36.10 21.09 13.14
N LEU A 112 -35.80 22.37 12.90
CA LEU A 112 -36.79 23.42 12.71
C LEU A 112 -37.34 23.49 11.28
N PHE A 113 -36.46 23.34 10.29
CA PHE A 113 -36.76 23.57 8.87
C PHE A 113 -36.79 22.27 8.04
N GLY A 114 -36.29 21.15 8.57
CA GLY A 114 -36.34 19.84 7.93
C GLY A 114 -35.75 19.81 6.52
N ASP A 115 -36.55 19.34 5.58
CA ASP A 115 -36.22 19.22 4.16
C ASP A 115 -36.03 20.57 3.45
N ASP A 116 -36.49 21.69 4.03
CA ASP A 116 -36.27 23.03 3.44
C ASP A 116 -34.87 23.57 3.75
N PHE A 117 -34.21 23.09 4.81
CA PHE A 117 -32.86 23.51 5.18
C PHE A 117 -31.79 22.89 4.26
N ILE A 118 -31.95 21.61 3.96
CA ILE A 118 -31.07 20.89 3.03
C ILE A 118 -31.72 20.94 1.65
N HIS A 119 -31.15 21.70 0.72
CA HIS A 119 -31.70 21.83 -0.64
C HIS A 119 -31.61 20.49 -1.39
N GLY A 120 -32.58 19.61 -1.19
CA GLY A 120 -32.63 18.25 -1.74
C GLY A 120 -33.02 18.18 -3.22
N GLY A 121 -33.02 19.31 -3.94
CA GLY A 121 -33.36 19.35 -5.37
C GLY A 121 -34.81 18.97 -5.68
N ARG A 122 -35.73 18.96 -4.68
CA ARG A 122 -37.16 18.77 -4.94
C ARG A 122 -37.68 20.02 -5.64
N THR A 123 -37.70 19.99 -6.96
CA THR A 123 -38.34 21.01 -7.79
C THR A 123 -39.85 20.93 -7.52
N SER A 124 -40.36 21.70 -6.55
CA SER A 124 -41.81 21.87 -6.35
C SER A 124 -42.50 22.48 -7.57
N ARG A 125 -41.75 22.95 -8.56
CA ARG A 125 -42.22 23.30 -9.89
C ARG A 125 -41.13 23.00 -10.90
N SER A 126 -41.40 22.14 -11.89
CA SER A 126 -40.63 22.24 -13.14
C SER A 126 -40.89 23.64 -13.67
N ILE A 127 -39.84 24.43 -13.91
CA ILE A 127 -39.99 25.71 -14.59
C ILE A 127 -40.71 25.41 -15.91
N PRO A 128 -41.85 26.07 -16.20
CA PRO A 128 -42.54 25.86 -17.47
C PRO A 128 -41.55 26.08 -18.60
N TYR A 129 -41.49 25.17 -19.56
CA TYR A 129 -40.67 25.36 -20.75
C TYR A 129 -41.14 26.66 -21.42
N VAL A 130 -40.22 27.61 -21.53
CA VAL A 130 -40.42 28.84 -22.30
C VAL A 130 -39.78 28.61 -23.66
N ASP A 131 -40.56 28.79 -24.73
CA ASP A 131 -40.04 28.63 -26.08
C ASP A 131 -38.99 29.73 -26.36
N PRO A 132 -37.75 29.37 -26.73
CA PRO A 132 -36.73 30.36 -27.10
C PRO A 132 -37.18 31.28 -28.23
N GLN A 133 -38.06 30.82 -29.13
CA GLN A 133 -38.59 31.66 -30.20
C GLN A 133 -39.50 32.76 -29.66
N GLU A 134 -40.23 32.51 -28.57
CA GLU A 134 -41.08 33.51 -27.93
C GLU A 134 -40.25 34.64 -27.31
N LEU A 135 -39.13 34.30 -26.66
CA LEU A 135 -38.20 35.27 -26.07
C LEU A 135 -37.42 36.10 -27.10
N LEU A 136 -37.12 35.51 -28.26
CA LEU A 136 -36.44 36.22 -29.34
C LEU A 136 -37.37 37.17 -30.11
N ASN A 137 -38.67 36.87 -30.11
CA ASN A 137 -39.70 37.70 -30.73
C ASN A 137 -40.25 38.77 -29.77
N GLU A 138 -39.93 38.68 -28.48
CA GLU A 138 -40.25 39.73 -27.52
C GLU A 138 -39.58 41.04 -27.98
N PRO A 139 -40.31 42.17 -28.05
CA PRO A 139 -39.74 43.44 -28.49
C PRO A 139 -38.55 43.76 -27.60
N THR A 140 -37.34 43.64 -28.15
CA THR A 140 -36.12 43.83 -27.40
C THR A 140 -36.10 45.28 -26.91
N ILE A 141 -35.82 45.48 -25.62
CA ILE A 141 -35.62 46.82 -25.03
C ILE A 141 -34.32 47.45 -25.56
N ASP A 142 -33.56 46.73 -26.39
CA ASP A 142 -32.33 47.19 -27.01
C ASP A 142 -32.63 48.27 -28.06
N PRO A 143 -32.24 49.54 -27.80
CA PRO A 143 -32.46 50.64 -28.74
C PRO A 143 -31.66 50.51 -30.03
N THR A 144 -30.74 49.53 -30.12
CA THR A 144 -29.84 49.33 -31.25
C THR A 144 -30.41 48.39 -32.31
N ILE A 145 -31.52 47.71 -32.04
CA ILE A 145 -32.16 46.80 -33.00
C ILE A 145 -33.31 47.55 -33.69
N PRO A 146 -33.20 47.89 -35.00
CA PRO A 146 -34.28 48.54 -35.71
C PRO A 146 -35.46 47.58 -35.86
N PHE A 147 -36.65 47.97 -35.36
CA PHE A 147 -37.88 47.23 -35.59
C PHE A 147 -38.16 47.15 -37.10
N ARG A 148 -38.30 45.92 -37.61
CA ARG A 148 -38.59 45.64 -39.01
C ARG A 148 -40.06 45.37 -39.22
#